data_AF-A0A1A8ISN8-F1
#
_entry.id   AF-A0A1A8ISN8-F1
#
_cell.length_a   1.000
_cell.length_b   1.000
_cell.length_c   1.000
_cell.angle_alpha   90.00
_cell.angle_beta   90.00
_cell.angle_gamma   90.00
#
_symmetry.space_group_name_H-M   'P 1'
#
loop_
_entity.id
_entity.type
_entity.pdbx_description
1 polymer ?
#
loop_
_entity_poly.entity_id
_entity_poly.type
_entity_poly.pdbx_seq_one_letter_code
_entity_poly.pdbx_strand_id
1 'polypeptide(L)'
;LLAYENTTSFHFSNYFVGYLSETTATLAGAGFTEEKENLKWDMSVTKPLCVEFPRSMVEVVTSWNLPMSRFLHTYVFRSALRFGVFSAVMVTYAASALLHGLSFHLGAVLISLGFITYIEHVLRKRLAVIFSACILSRKCPPGCSHQNKKVMRVMG
;
A
#
# COMPACT_ATOMS: atom_id res chain seq x y z
N LEU A 1 22.97 12.81 -9.41
CA LEU A 1 23.04 13.37 -8.05
C LEU A 1 21.83 14.25 -7.74
N LEU A 2 21.62 15.36 -8.46
CA LEU A 2 20.48 16.28 -8.21
C LEU A 2 19.09 15.62 -8.24
N ALA A 3 18.81 14.74 -9.21
CA ALA A 3 17.52 14.04 -9.28
C ALA A 3 17.31 13.05 -8.12
N TYR A 4 18.39 12.42 -7.63
CA TYR A 4 18.34 11.51 -6.49
C TYR A 4 18.09 12.31 -5.20
N GLU A 5 18.83 13.42 -5.02
CA GLU A 5 18.65 14.34 -3.90
C GLU A 5 17.21 14.85 -3.81
N ASN A 6 16.67 15.33 -4.93
CA ASN A 6 15.27 15.77 -5.01
C ASN A 6 14.26 14.65 -4.70
N THR A 7 14.56 13.41 -5.09
CA THR A 7 13.68 12.27 -4.79
C THR A 7 13.73 11.94 -3.30
N THR A 8 14.93 11.91 -2.71
CA THR A 8 15.09 11.64 -1.28
C THR A 8 14.50 12.73 -0.41
N SER A 9 14.64 14.01 -0.78
CA SER A 9 14.05 15.12 -0.04
C SER A 9 12.51 15.06 -0.08
N PHE A 10 11.93 14.65 -1.21
CA PHE A 10 10.49 14.39 -1.31
C PHE A 10 10.03 13.25 -0.39
N HIS A 11 10.76 12.13 -0.35
CA HIS A 11 10.49 11.01 0.56
C HIS A 11 10.56 11.45 2.03
N PHE A 12 11.64 12.11 2.43
CA PHE A 12 11.83 12.57 3.81
C PHE A 12 10.80 13.60 4.23
N SER A 13 10.39 14.51 3.33
CA SER A 13 9.31 15.46 3.61
C SER A 13 7.99 14.72 3.91
N ASN A 14 7.63 13.73 3.09
CA ASN A 14 6.43 12.92 3.32
C ASN A 14 6.52 12.13 4.63
N TYR A 15 7.66 11.52 4.94
CA TYR A 15 7.86 10.79 6.21
C TYR A 15 7.79 11.72 7.41
N PHE A 16 8.39 12.90 7.34
CA PHE A 16 8.34 13.91 8.40
C PHE A 16 6.90 14.34 8.69
N VAL A 17 6.13 14.69 7.65
CA VAL A 17 4.72 15.07 7.80
C VAL A 17 3.90 13.90 8.36
N GLY A 18 4.16 12.68 7.87
CA GLY A 18 3.52 11.45 8.38
C GLY A 18 3.74 11.26 9.88
N TYR A 19 5.00 11.24 10.33
CA TYR A 19 5.33 11.06 11.75
C TYR A 19 4.87 12.22 12.63
N LEU A 20 4.94 13.45 12.13
CA LEU A 20 4.43 14.61 12.86
C LEU A 20 2.92 14.47 13.06
N SER A 21 2.17 14.12 12.02
CA SER A 21 0.72 13.93 12.11
C SER A 21 0.33 12.79 13.05
N GLU A 22 1.08 11.67 13.03
CA GLU A 22 0.89 10.55 13.95
C GLU A 22 1.17 10.97 15.40
N THR A 23 2.25 11.69 15.64
CA THR A 23 2.62 12.18 16.97
C THR A 23 1.60 13.18 17.49
N THR A 24 1.21 14.16 16.68
CA THR A 24 0.20 15.16 17.05
C THR A 24 -1.16 14.53 17.30
N ALA A 25 -1.60 13.58 16.48
CA ALA A 25 -2.85 12.85 16.70
C ALA A 25 -2.81 12.05 18.01
N THR A 26 -1.70 11.35 18.26
CA THR A 26 -1.47 10.59 19.49
C THR A 26 -1.47 11.49 20.72
N LEU A 27 -0.79 12.64 20.65
CA LEU A 27 -0.79 13.66 21.72
C LEU A 27 -2.17 14.28 21.95
N ALA A 28 -2.99 14.41 20.90
CA ALA A 28 -4.37 14.86 21.00
C ALA A 28 -5.32 13.77 21.53
N GLY A 29 -4.82 12.57 21.83
CA GLY A 29 -5.61 11.44 22.33
C GLY A 29 -6.33 10.64 21.24
N ALA A 30 -6.02 10.89 19.96
CA ALA A 30 -6.54 10.12 18.83
C ALA A 30 -5.56 9.00 18.43
N GLY A 31 -6.08 7.88 17.92
CA GLY A 31 -5.24 6.79 17.38
C GLY A 31 -5.09 5.55 18.26
N PHE A 32 -5.86 5.46 19.34
CA PHE A 32 -6.06 4.20 20.04
C PHE A 32 -7.15 3.38 19.34
N THR A 33 -6.90 2.08 19.15
CA THR A 33 -7.97 1.10 18.83
C THR A 33 -8.10 0.18 20.05
N GLU A 34 -9.27 0.17 20.68
CA GLU A 34 -9.58 -0.80 21.74
C GLU A 34 -9.86 -2.17 21.10
N GLU A 35 -8.90 -3.07 21.19
CA GLU A 35 -9.10 -4.48 20.83
C GLU A 35 -8.82 -5.33 22.08
N LYS A 36 -9.89 -5.88 22.68
CA LYS A 36 -9.84 -6.87 23.77
C LYS A 36 -8.91 -6.46 24.93
N GLU A 37 -9.26 -5.37 25.62
CA GLU A 37 -8.61 -4.92 26.88
C GLU A 37 -7.15 -4.48 26.75
N ASN A 38 -6.58 -4.44 25.54
CA ASN A 38 -5.24 -3.94 25.28
C ASN A 38 -5.31 -2.68 24.41
N LEU A 39 -4.87 -1.55 24.97
CA LEU A 39 -4.84 -0.28 24.27
C LEU A 39 -3.69 -0.28 23.25
N LYS A 40 -4.01 -0.44 21.97
CA LYS A 40 -3.01 -0.44 20.90
C LYS A 40 -3.04 0.89 20.14
N TRP A 41 -1.92 1.61 20.23
CA TRP A 41 -1.65 2.77 19.38
C TRP A 41 -1.23 2.30 17.99
N ASP A 42 -2.19 2.11 17.07
CA ASP A 42 -1.95 1.57 15.71
C ASP A 42 -2.23 2.62 14.61
N MET A 43 -2.11 3.91 14.97
CA MET A 43 -2.32 5.02 14.04
C MET A 43 -1.06 5.32 13.23
N SER A 44 -0.73 4.42 12.30
CA SER A 44 0.38 4.65 11.36
C SER A 44 -0.10 5.40 10.13
N VAL A 45 0.53 6.54 9.82
CA VAL A 45 0.22 7.36 8.63
C VAL A 45 1.07 6.94 7.43
N THR A 46 2.33 6.59 7.66
CA THR A 46 3.26 6.09 6.63
C THR A 46 4.12 4.95 7.18
N LYS A 47 4.57 4.04 6.31
CA LYS A 47 5.50 2.95 6.67
C LYS A 47 6.76 3.02 5.80
N PRO A 48 7.78 3.81 6.20
CA PRO A 48 8.94 4.07 5.36
C PRO A 48 9.73 2.80 5.00
N LEU A 49 9.84 1.84 5.91
CA LEU A 49 10.50 0.55 5.63
C LEU A 49 9.83 -0.24 4.49
N CYS A 50 8.49 -0.17 4.40
CA CYS A 50 7.73 -0.82 3.33
C CYS A 50 7.77 -0.03 2.02
N VAL A 51 8.10 1.26 2.07
CA VAL A 51 8.27 2.11 0.88
C VAL A 51 9.67 1.92 0.28
N GLU A 52 10.71 1.89 1.12
CA GLU A 52 12.11 1.73 0.68
C GLU A 52 12.45 0.28 0.34
N PHE A 53 11.91 -0.70 1.10
CA PHE A 53 12.11 -2.14 0.86
C PHE A 53 10.79 -2.87 0.58
N PRO A 54 10.13 -2.57 -0.55
CA PRO A 54 8.84 -3.15 -0.86
C PRO A 54 8.94 -4.60 -1.29
N ARG A 55 8.01 -5.43 -0.81
CA ARG A 55 7.80 -6.76 -1.40
C ARG A 55 7.02 -6.68 -2.70
N SER A 56 6.23 -5.63 -2.89
CA SER A 56 5.38 -5.40 -4.05
C SER A 56 5.13 -3.93 -4.36
N MET A 57 4.84 -3.62 -5.61
CA MET A 57 4.52 -2.26 -6.01
C MET A 57 3.22 -1.76 -5.35
N VAL A 58 2.24 -2.65 -5.17
CA VAL A 58 1.03 -2.35 -4.37
C VAL A 58 1.37 -1.97 -2.92
N GLU A 59 2.38 -2.61 -2.32
CA GLU A 59 2.82 -2.28 -0.95
C GLU A 59 3.48 -0.90 -0.88
N VAL A 60 4.23 -0.48 -1.91
CA VAL A 60 4.78 0.89 -2.00
C VAL A 60 3.66 1.91 -1.96
N VAL A 61 2.71 1.80 -2.89
CA VAL A 61 1.63 2.77 -3.08
C VAL A 61 0.75 2.84 -1.82
N THR A 62 0.48 1.69 -1.19
CA THR A 62 -0.35 1.65 0.01
C THR A 62 0.36 2.10 1.28
N SER A 63 1.68 1.91 1.37
CA SER A 63 2.50 2.28 2.54
C SER A 63 2.96 3.74 2.52
N TRP A 64 2.93 4.37 1.35
CA TRP A 64 3.26 5.79 1.17
C TRP A 64 2.27 6.71 1.89
N ASN A 65 0.98 6.39 1.81
CA ASN A 65 -0.09 7.13 2.47
C ASN A 65 -1.21 6.15 2.86
N LEU A 66 -1.12 5.64 4.09
CA LEU A 66 -2.07 4.68 4.64
C LEU A 66 -3.51 5.21 4.71
N PRO A 67 -3.79 6.43 5.24
CA PRO A 67 -5.16 6.91 5.35
C PRO A 67 -5.83 7.10 3.99
N MET A 68 -5.13 7.67 3.01
CA MET A 68 -5.65 7.81 1.64
C MET A 68 -5.89 6.45 0.98
N SER A 69 -4.96 5.51 1.17
CA SER A 69 -5.09 4.16 0.62
C SER A 69 -6.26 3.39 1.25
N ARG A 70 -6.49 3.54 2.56
CA ARG A 70 -7.64 2.96 3.26
C ARG A 70 -8.95 3.58 2.78
N PHE A 71 -8.98 4.90 2.57
CA PHE A 71 -10.14 5.60 2.02
C PHE A 71 -10.49 5.08 0.61
N LEU A 72 -9.54 5.12 -0.32
CA LEU A 72 -9.72 4.63 -1.68
C LEU A 72 -10.12 3.15 -1.71
N HIS A 73 -9.51 2.32 -0.86
CA HIS A 73 -9.86 0.91 -0.77
C HIS A 73 -11.31 0.69 -0.29
N THR A 74 -11.74 1.45 0.72
CA THR A 74 -13.04 1.26 1.36
C THR A 74 -14.18 1.81 0.50
N TYR A 75 -14.00 3.00 -0.07
CA TYR A 75 -15.07 3.69 -0.79
C TYR A 75 -15.05 3.42 -2.31
N VAL A 76 -13.86 3.30 -2.92
CA VAL A 76 -13.73 3.16 -4.38
C VAL A 76 -13.53 1.70 -4.76
N PHE A 77 -12.45 1.06 -4.27
CA PHE A 77 -12.08 -0.28 -4.68
C PHE A 77 -13.17 -1.31 -4.33
N ARG A 78 -13.67 -1.33 -3.08
CA ARG A 78 -14.74 -2.26 -2.68
C ARG A 78 -16.02 -2.09 -3.48
N SER A 79 -16.40 -0.86 -3.83
CA SER A 79 -17.59 -0.61 -4.64
C SER A 79 -17.39 -1.11 -6.08
N ALA A 80 -16.20 -0.87 -6.63
CA ALA A 80 -15.84 -1.24 -7.99
C ALA A 80 -15.52 -2.74 -8.16
N LEU A 81 -15.21 -3.47 -7.09
CA LEU A 81 -15.01 -4.93 -7.11
C LEU A 81 -16.22 -5.68 -7.67
N ARG A 82 -17.44 -5.13 -7.56
CA ARG A 82 -18.66 -5.69 -8.17
C ARG A 82 -18.56 -5.83 -9.70
N PHE A 83 -17.72 -5.01 -10.34
CA PHE A 83 -17.46 -5.02 -11.78
C PHE A 83 -16.19 -5.79 -12.16
N GLY A 84 -15.57 -6.50 -11.21
CA GLY A 84 -14.36 -7.29 -11.40
C GLY A 84 -13.07 -6.57 -10.98
N VAL A 85 -12.01 -7.36 -10.78
CA VAL A 85 -10.74 -6.89 -10.20
C VAL A 85 -10.02 -5.87 -11.10
N PHE A 86 -10.04 -6.06 -12.43
CA PHE A 86 -9.41 -5.14 -13.36
C PHE A 86 -10.08 -3.75 -13.31
N SER A 87 -11.41 -3.72 -13.42
CA SER A 87 -12.20 -2.48 -13.30
C SER A 87 -11.96 -1.81 -11.96
N ALA A 88 -11.94 -2.59 -10.86
CA ALA A 88 -11.67 -2.06 -9.53
C ALA A 88 -10.31 -1.36 -9.42
N VAL A 89 -9.25 -1.95 -9.98
CA VAL A 89 -7.92 -1.33 -10.02
C VAL A 89 -7.93 -0.05 -10.84
N MET A 90 -8.46 -0.08 -12.07
CA MET A 90 -8.51 1.10 -12.95
C MET A 90 -9.29 2.26 -12.33
N VAL A 91 -10.48 2.00 -11.78
CA VAL A 91 -11.32 3.03 -11.13
C VAL A 91 -10.64 3.61 -9.89
N THR A 92 -9.94 2.79 -9.11
CA THR A 92 -9.22 3.25 -7.91
C THR A 92 -8.09 4.20 -8.27
N TYR A 93 -7.28 3.88 -9.28
CA TYR A 93 -6.21 4.77 -9.74
C TYR A 93 -6.73 6.01 -10.48
N ALA A 94 -7.84 5.89 -11.22
CA ALA A 94 -8.52 7.04 -11.81
C ALA A 94 -9.03 8.01 -10.72
N ALA A 95 -9.70 7.49 -9.68
CA ALA A 95 -10.15 8.31 -8.54
C ALA A 95 -8.98 8.96 -7.79
N SER A 96 -7.87 8.24 -7.61
CA SER A 96 -6.64 8.81 -7.05
C SER A 96 -6.12 9.96 -7.92
N ALA A 97 -6.02 9.79 -9.25
CA ALA A 97 -5.58 10.83 -10.17
C ALA A 97 -6.50 12.07 -10.16
N LEU A 98 -7.82 11.86 -10.04
CA LEU A 98 -8.78 12.95 -9.87
C LEU A 98 -8.55 13.74 -8.58
N LEU A 99 -8.29 13.05 -7.45
CA LEU A 99 -8.01 13.69 -6.17
C LEU A 99 -6.68 14.46 -6.17
N HIS A 100 -5.74 14.10 -7.03
CA HIS A 100 -4.52 14.87 -7.30
C HIS A 100 -4.72 16.03 -8.30
N GLY A 101 -5.96 16.41 -8.58
CA GLY A 101 -6.31 17.61 -9.35
C GLY A 101 -6.14 17.47 -10.86
N LEU A 102 -6.19 16.24 -11.41
CA LEU A 102 -6.05 15.99 -12.86
C LEU A 102 -4.74 16.56 -13.46
N SER A 103 -3.71 16.77 -12.65
CA SER A 103 -2.42 17.19 -13.16
C SER A 103 -1.86 16.11 -14.07
N PHE A 104 -1.52 16.48 -15.30
CA PHE A 104 -1.11 15.52 -16.34
C PHE A 104 0.08 14.66 -15.89
N HIS A 105 1.03 15.27 -15.18
CA HIS A 105 2.21 14.58 -14.66
C HIS A 105 1.86 13.53 -13.59
N LEU A 106 1.10 13.88 -12.54
CA LEU A 106 0.75 12.91 -11.48
C LEU A 106 -0.26 11.89 -11.99
N GLY A 107 -1.21 12.29 -12.85
CA GLY A 107 -2.18 11.40 -13.48
C GLY A 107 -1.52 10.33 -14.34
N ALA A 108 -0.56 10.70 -15.21
CA ALA A 108 0.17 9.75 -16.03
C ALA A 108 0.98 8.75 -15.19
N VAL A 109 1.61 9.22 -14.10
CA VAL A 109 2.35 8.36 -13.17
C VAL A 109 1.40 7.39 -12.46
N LEU A 110 0.26 7.86 -11.95
CA LEU A 110 -0.73 7.03 -11.24
C LEU A 110 -1.39 6.00 -12.16
N ILE A 111 -1.72 6.37 -13.39
CA ILE A 111 -2.26 5.43 -14.38
C ILE A 111 -1.20 4.37 -14.72
N SER A 112 0.05 4.78 -14.95
CA SER A 112 1.16 3.85 -15.21
C SER A 112 1.38 2.89 -14.03
N LEU A 113 1.32 3.38 -12.79
CA LEU A 113 1.32 2.56 -11.57
C LEU A 113 0.14 1.59 -11.55
N GLY A 114 -1.05 2.03 -11.95
CA GLY A 114 -2.23 1.16 -12.09
C GLY A 114 -2.00 -0.02 -13.02
N PHE A 115 -1.39 0.22 -14.18
CA PHE A 115 -1.01 -0.86 -15.10
C PHE A 115 0.06 -1.78 -14.52
N ILE A 116 1.13 -1.23 -13.94
CA ILE A 116 2.22 -2.01 -13.34
C ILE A 116 1.68 -2.89 -12.21
N THR A 117 0.86 -2.35 -11.32
CA THR A 117 0.26 -3.11 -10.21
C THR A 117 -0.67 -4.23 -10.69
N TYR A 118 -1.41 -4.01 -11.79
CA TYR A 118 -2.21 -5.06 -12.42
C TYR A 118 -1.34 -6.17 -13.02
N ILE A 119 -0.32 -5.82 -13.81
CA ILE A 119 0.61 -6.78 -14.41
C ILE A 119 1.28 -7.61 -13.32
N GLU A 120 1.77 -6.94 -12.27
CA GLU A 120 2.41 -7.56 -11.12
C GLU A 120 1.45 -8.52 -10.38
N HIS A 121 0.17 -8.15 -10.24
CA HIS A 121 -0.86 -9.02 -9.67
C HIS A 121 -1.05 -10.30 -10.50
N VAL A 122 -1.17 -10.17 -11.81
CA VAL A 122 -1.33 -11.32 -12.73
C VAL A 122 -0.09 -12.20 -12.71
N LEU A 123 1.11 -11.62 -12.81
CA LEU A 123 2.38 -12.35 -12.78
C LEU A 123 2.54 -13.15 -11.49
N ARG A 124 2.31 -12.53 -10.32
CA ARG A 124 2.40 -13.23 -9.04
C ARG A 124 1.36 -14.32 -8.89
N LYS A 125 0.15 -14.13 -9.42
CA LYS A 125 -0.89 -15.17 -9.40
C LYS A 125 -0.46 -16.37 -10.24
N ARG A 126 0.11 -16.16 -11.43
CA ARG A 126 0.64 -17.24 -12.28
C ARG A 126 1.81 -17.95 -11.64
N LEU A 127 2.79 -17.21 -11.13
CA LEU A 127 3.96 -17.78 -10.46
C LEU A 127 3.55 -18.55 -9.20
N ALA A 128 2.60 -18.06 -8.41
CA ALA A 128 2.15 -18.76 -7.19
C ALA A 128 1.52 -20.12 -7.50
N VAL A 129 0.81 -20.24 -8.62
CA VAL A 129 0.25 -21.51 -9.10
C VAL A 129 1.36 -22.43 -9.61
N ILE A 130 2.28 -21.91 -10.44
CA ILE A 130 3.38 -22.71 -11.03
C ILE A 130 4.31 -23.27 -9.94
N PHE A 131 4.70 -22.44 -8.97
CA PHE A 131 5.67 -22.80 -7.93
C PHE A 131 5.02 -23.32 -6.63
N SER A 132 3.67 -23.37 -6.56
CA SER A 132 2.91 -23.66 -5.34
C SER A 132 3.50 -22.93 -4.12
N ALA A 133 3.76 -21.64 -4.26
CA ALA A 133 4.58 -20.85 -3.35
C ALA A 133 3.86 -19.58 -2.85
N CYS A 134 4.20 -19.14 -1.64
CA CYS A 134 3.65 -17.93 -1.01
C CYS A 134 4.26 -16.63 -1.55
N ILE A 135 4.01 -16.34 -2.83
CA ILE A 135 4.53 -15.17 -3.55
C ILE A 135 3.45 -14.20 -4.03
N LEU A 136 2.21 -14.32 -3.53
CA LEU A 136 1.17 -13.31 -3.75
C LEU A 136 1.54 -11.94 -3.13
N SER A 137 0.82 -10.90 -3.53
CA SER A 137 1.02 -9.51 -3.06
C SER A 137 0.79 -9.33 -1.56
N ARG A 138 -0.10 -10.12 -0.95
CA ARG A 138 -0.29 -10.18 0.51
C ARG A 138 0.34 -11.44 1.09
N LYS A 139 0.80 -11.37 2.35
CA LYS A 139 1.31 -12.53 3.09
C LYS A 139 0.22 -13.61 3.13
N CYS A 140 0.61 -14.87 2.92
CA CYS A 140 -0.31 -16.00 3.00
C CYS A 140 -0.93 -16.09 4.41
N PRO A 141 -2.22 -16.45 4.53
CA PRO A 141 -2.84 -16.72 5.83
C PRO A 141 -2.19 -17.95 6.50
N PRO A 142 -2.24 -18.05 7.84
CA PRO A 142 -1.79 -19.24 8.55
C PRO A 142 -2.65 -20.44 8.11
N GLY A 143 -2.04 -21.42 7.46
CA GLY A 143 -2.73 -22.62 6.94
C GLY A 143 -2.85 -22.72 5.40
N CYS A 144 -2.10 -21.92 4.63
CA CYS A 144 -2.16 -22.02 3.17
C CYS A 144 -1.72 -23.40 2.64
N SER A 145 -2.36 -23.87 1.57
CA SER A 145 -2.09 -25.15 0.87
C SER A 145 -0.85 -25.15 -0.03
N HIS A 146 -0.08 -24.06 -0.04
CA HIS A 146 1.16 -23.95 -0.81
C HIS A 146 2.25 -24.88 -0.25
N GLN A 147 2.94 -25.62 -1.13
CA GLN A 147 4.07 -26.49 -0.77
C GLN A 147 5.29 -25.68 -0.32
N ASN A 148 5.59 -24.58 -0.99
CA ASN A 148 6.71 -23.69 -0.65
C ASN A 148 6.24 -22.53 0.24
N LYS A 149 6.12 -22.82 1.54
CA LYS A 149 5.90 -21.81 2.58
C LYS A 149 7.20 -21.06 2.80
N LYS A 150 7.24 -19.74 2.56
CA LYS A 150 8.43 -18.93 2.91
C LYS A 150 8.67 -19.05 4.42
N VAL A 151 9.70 -19.80 4.81
CA VAL A 151 10.39 -19.65 6.10
C VAL A 151 11.08 -18.29 6.05
N MET A 152 10.35 -17.23 6.34
CA MET A 152 10.97 -15.95 6.68
C MET A 152 10.51 -15.62 8.09
N ARG A 153 11.30 -16.16 9.02
CA ARG A 153 11.30 -15.83 10.44
C ARG A 153 11.30 -14.31 10.54
N VAL A 154 10.28 -13.80 11.21
CA VAL A 154 10.13 -12.41 11.62
C VAL A 154 11.42 -12.01 12.34
N MET A 155 12.14 -11.02 11.82
CA MET A 155 13.00 -10.23 12.68
C MET A 155 12.03 -9.38 13.50
N GLY A 156 12.03 -9.63 14.81
CA GLY A 156 11.22 -8.92 15.80
C GLY A 156 11.64 -7.48 15.99
#